data_AF-A0A2E9VIZ9-F1
#
_entry.id   AF-A0A2E9VIZ9-F1
#
_cell.length_a   1.000
_cell.length_b   1.000
_cell.length_c   1.000
_cell.angle_alpha   90.00
_cell.angle_beta   90.00
_cell.angle_gamma   90.00
#
_symmetry.space_group_name_H-M   'P 1'
#
loop_
_entity.id
_entity.type
_entity.pdbx_description
1 polymer ?
#
loop_
_entity_poly.entity_id
_entity_poly.type
_entity_poly.pdbx_seq_one_letter_code
_entity_poly.pdbx_strand_id
1 'polypeptide(L)'
;ADLRLLREPYTSGDGAQRISSRKATIVDIDDDDTLTDVVSKMNAAGSAVKASVFDDGSSFNSKRLSVTATQTGKKSRLVFDDGDLDLNFATIAKGQNAILRVGADPASAFLISSKTNRFDGVVQGIDLDITNVGFSAAKVEIEANTESIVNNLKNFISTYNQFIDIGSELTKFDTESNQRGILQGDTFVLRVTNRMSNALGKRFGIGNETIQSLSALGVRVGAGGILELNEDRLQEHLRNDFNGVKEFFTQKDTGFGDKINSTLTSLTDIVDGSFTNERNSLTSSIDTTNERIEELKILLESKKARLLNEFIQTESILGSLETQQTALAGIKSISVPSR
;
A
#
# COMPACT_ATOMS: atom_id res chain seq x y z
N ALA A 1 -27.97 -12.38 -27.89
CA ALA A 1 -27.07 -13.35 -27.24
C ALA A 1 -27.50 -14.74 -27.66
N ASP A 2 -26.63 -15.49 -28.34
CA ASP A 2 -26.97 -16.85 -28.77
C ASP A 2 -27.11 -17.76 -27.54
N LEU A 3 -28.30 -18.34 -27.36
CA LEU A 3 -28.67 -19.09 -26.17
C LEU A 3 -27.99 -20.47 -26.11
N ARG A 4 -27.27 -20.89 -27.17
CA ARG A 4 -26.59 -22.20 -27.28
C ARG A 4 -27.50 -23.38 -26.90
N LEU A 5 -28.79 -23.24 -27.19
CA LEU A 5 -29.75 -24.33 -27.12
C LEU A 5 -29.56 -25.18 -28.37
N LEU A 6 -29.79 -26.50 -28.26
CA LEU A 6 -29.59 -27.41 -29.38
C LEU A 6 -30.45 -27.06 -30.61
N ARG A 7 -31.49 -26.22 -30.49
CA ARG A 7 -32.39 -25.73 -31.55
C ARG A 7 -33.02 -26.80 -32.44
N GLU A 8 -32.66 -28.07 -32.27
CA GLU A 8 -33.28 -29.18 -32.96
C GLU A 8 -34.65 -29.45 -32.33
N PRO A 9 -35.73 -29.28 -33.10
CA PRO A 9 -37.04 -29.70 -32.67
C PRO A 9 -37.09 -31.23 -32.69
N TYR A 10 -37.45 -31.85 -31.58
CA TYR A 10 -37.79 -33.27 -31.56
C TYR A 10 -39.29 -33.42 -31.28
N THR A 11 -39.88 -34.47 -31.84
CA THR A 11 -41.27 -34.80 -31.58
C THR A 11 -41.31 -35.82 -30.45
N SER A 12 -41.89 -35.48 -29.29
CA SER A 12 -42.05 -36.45 -28.20
C SER A 12 -43.05 -37.54 -28.60
N GLY A 13 -43.06 -38.67 -27.88
CA GLY A 13 -43.95 -39.82 -28.18
C GLY A 13 -45.47 -39.51 -28.12
N ASP A 14 -45.84 -38.31 -27.68
CA ASP A 14 -47.20 -37.73 -27.71
C ASP A 14 -47.48 -36.88 -28.97
N GLY A 15 -46.54 -36.79 -29.92
CA GLY A 15 -46.68 -36.01 -31.15
C GLY A 15 -46.37 -34.52 -31.00
N ALA A 16 -45.99 -34.04 -29.81
CA ALA A 16 -45.70 -32.62 -29.59
C ALA A 16 -44.25 -32.27 -29.98
N GLN A 17 -44.09 -31.19 -30.76
CA GLN A 17 -42.78 -30.62 -31.09
C GLN A 17 -42.21 -29.88 -29.88
N ARG A 18 -41.01 -30.27 -29.43
CA ARG A 18 -40.31 -29.69 -28.28
C ARG A 18 -38.92 -29.24 -28.69
N ILE A 19 -38.43 -28.16 -28.07
CA ILE A 19 -37.06 -27.68 -28.21
C ILE A 19 -36.26 -28.15 -26.99
N SER A 20 -35.13 -28.82 -27.21
CA SER A 20 -34.24 -29.23 -26.13
C SER A 20 -33.59 -28.00 -25.46
N SER A 21 -34.03 -27.68 -24.23
CA SER A 21 -33.56 -26.52 -23.45
C SER A 21 -32.19 -26.73 -22.76
N ARG A 22 -31.40 -27.71 -23.20
CA ARG A 22 -30.06 -27.95 -22.65
C ARG A 22 -29.04 -27.08 -23.39
N LYS A 23 -28.20 -26.38 -22.63
CA LYS A 23 -27.02 -25.69 -23.19
C LYS A 23 -26.00 -26.77 -23.58
N ALA A 24 -25.79 -26.96 -24.87
CA ALA A 24 -24.82 -27.93 -25.38
C ALA A 24 -23.70 -27.20 -26.12
N THR A 25 -22.51 -27.79 -26.09
CA THR A 25 -21.41 -27.41 -26.96
C THR A 25 -21.27 -28.52 -27.98
N ILE A 26 -21.46 -28.20 -29.24
CA ILE A 26 -21.24 -29.14 -30.36
C ILE A 26 -19.76 -29.02 -30.75
N VAL A 27 -19.12 -30.17 -30.97
CA VAL A 27 -17.74 -30.27 -31.44
C VAL A 27 -17.80 -31.10 -32.72
N ASP A 28 -17.57 -30.45 -33.85
CA ASP A 28 -17.62 -31.11 -35.16
C ASP A 28 -16.34 -31.91 -35.39
N ILE A 29 -16.50 -33.21 -35.61
CA ILE A 29 -15.40 -34.15 -35.86
C ILE A 29 -15.46 -34.58 -37.33
N ASP A 30 -14.32 -34.50 -38.01
CA ASP A 30 -14.16 -34.85 -39.43
C ASP A 30 -13.54 -36.26 -39.56
N ASP A 31 -13.74 -36.93 -40.71
CA ASP A 31 -13.30 -38.32 -40.91
C ASP A 31 -11.77 -38.53 -40.78
N ASP A 32 -10.97 -37.48 -41.01
CA ASP A 32 -9.51 -37.51 -40.90
C ASP A 32 -8.98 -37.03 -39.54
N ASP A 33 -9.85 -36.64 -38.60
CA ASP A 33 -9.45 -36.22 -37.27
C ASP A 33 -8.80 -37.36 -36.48
N THR A 34 -7.64 -37.08 -35.90
CA THR A 34 -7.03 -37.96 -34.91
C THR A 34 -7.58 -37.68 -33.52
N LEU A 35 -7.33 -38.58 -32.55
CA LEU A 35 -7.63 -38.32 -31.13
C LEU A 35 -7.00 -37.02 -30.61
N THR A 36 -5.85 -36.60 -31.18
CA THR A 36 -5.21 -35.33 -30.84
C THR A 36 -6.01 -34.14 -31.38
N ASP A 37 -6.60 -34.29 -32.56
CA ASP A 37 -7.44 -33.26 -33.18
C ASP A 37 -8.76 -33.15 -32.42
N VAL A 38 -9.37 -34.27 -32.03
CA VAL A 38 -10.54 -34.32 -31.13
C VAL A 38 -10.24 -33.59 -29.81
N VAL A 39 -9.11 -33.87 -29.16
CA VAL A 39 -8.70 -33.14 -27.93
C VAL A 39 -8.60 -31.64 -28.18
N SER A 40 -7.97 -31.25 -29.29
CA SER A 40 -7.75 -29.85 -29.63
C SER A 40 -9.07 -29.13 -29.89
N LYS A 41 -9.97 -29.76 -30.65
CA LYS A 41 -11.33 -29.27 -30.95
C LYS A 41 -12.18 -29.17 -29.67
N MET A 42 -12.15 -30.18 -28.79
CA MET A 42 -12.86 -30.14 -27.50
C MET A 42 -12.36 -29.02 -26.58
N ASN A 43 -11.05 -28.82 -26.49
CA ASN A 43 -10.46 -27.75 -25.69
C ASN A 43 -10.72 -26.36 -26.29
N ALA A 44 -10.83 -26.25 -27.61
CA ALA A 44 -11.17 -25.00 -28.31
C ALA A 44 -12.67 -24.67 -28.22
N ALA A 45 -13.55 -25.67 -28.21
CA ALA A 45 -15.00 -25.50 -28.24
C ALA A 45 -15.59 -24.88 -26.96
N GLY A 46 -14.86 -24.91 -25.84
CA GLY A 46 -15.20 -24.05 -24.70
C GLY A 46 -14.57 -24.43 -23.36
N SER A 47 -14.69 -23.49 -22.42
CA SER A 47 -14.08 -23.57 -21.09
C SER A 47 -14.77 -24.52 -20.09
N ALA A 48 -15.76 -25.30 -20.51
CA ALA A 48 -16.52 -26.19 -19.61
C ALA A 48 -15.83 -27.54 -19.36
N VAL A 49 -14.96 -27.97 -20.27
CA VAL A 49 -14.25 -29.25 -20.23
C VAL A 49 -12.78 -29.06 -20.54
N LYS A 50 -11.95 -29.99 -20.07
CA LYS A 50 -10.57 -30.19 -20.49
C LYS A 50 -10.44 -31.62 -20.98
N ALA A 51 -10.06 -31.76 -22.24
CA ALA A 51 -9.77 -33.03 -22.87
C ALA A 51 -8.26 -33.27 -22.92
N SER A 52 -7.85 -34.52 -22.78
CA SER A 52 -6.45 -34.96 -22.90
C SER A 52 -6.42 -36.41 -23.34
N VAL A 53 -5.38 -36.81 -24.06
CA VAL A 53 -5.12 -38.22 -24.37
C VAL A 53 -4.01 -38.73 -23.46
N PHE A 54 -4.17 -39.94 -22.96
CA PHE A 54 -3.13 -40.66 -22.24
C PHE A 54 -2.99 -42.09 -22.79
N ASP A 55 -1.84 -42.70 -22.56
CA ASP A 55 -1.56 -44.09 -22.93
C ASP A 55 -1.71 -44.98 -21.68
N ASP A 56 -2.55 -46.00 -21.75
CA ASP A 56 -2.82 -46.92 -20.65
C ASP A 56 -1.86 -48.13 -20.57
N GLY A 57 -0.91 -48.23 -21.50
CA GLY A 57 0.11 -49.28 -21.57
C GLY A 57 -0.34 -50.59 -22.21
N SER A 58 -1.55 -50.67 -22.76
CA SER A 58 -2.05 -51.87 -23.44
C SER A 58 -1.30 -52.17 -24.73
N SER A 59 -1.13 -53.45 -25.09
CA SER A 59 -0.39 -53.84 -26.31
C SER A 59 -1.12 -53.54 -27.63
N PHE A 60 -2.42 -53.23 -27.58
CA PHE A 60 -3.25 -52.85 -28.72
C PHE A 60 -4.19 -51.73 -28.30
N ASN A 61 -4.34 -50.69 -29.13
CA ASN A 61 -5.16 -49.50 -28.85
C ASN A 61 -4.95 -48.94 -27.44
N SER A 62 -3.72 -48.53 -27.12
CA SER A 62 -3.35 -48.05 -25.77
C SER A 62 -3.82 -46.62 -25.44
N LYS A 63 -4.19 -45.85 -26.46
CA LYS A 63 -4.58 -44.44 -26.29
C LYS A 63 -6.02 -44.33 -25.76
N ARG A 64 -6.21 -43.48 -24.76
CA ARG A 64 -7.49 -43.19 -24.11
C ARG A 64 -7.74 -41.68 -24.08
N LEU A 65 -8.96 -41.28 -24.43
CA LEU A 65 -9.43 -39.91 -24.27
C LEU A 65 -9.98 -39.72 -22.85
N SER A 66 -9.39 -38.80 -22.09
CA SER A 66 -9.90 -38.34 -20.81
C SER A 66 -10.52 -36.96 -20.96
N VAL A 67 -11.74 -36.81 -20.46
CA VAL A 67 -12.44 -35.52 -20.46
C VAL A 67 -12.91 -35.21 -19.05
N THR A 68 -12.48 -34.06 -18.53
CA THR A 68 -12.78 -33.62 -17.17
C THR A 68 -13.47 -32.26 -17.21
N ALA A 69 -14.51 -32.06 -16.40
CA ALA A 69 -15.12 -30.74 -16.27
C ALA A 69 -14.14 -29.76 -15.61
N THR A 70 -14.14 -28.50 -16.05
CA THR A 70 -13.29 -27.46 -15.44
C THR A 70 -13.82 -26.97 -14.10
N GLN A 71 -15.08 -27.26 -13.79
CA GLN A 71 -15.74 -26.91 -12.54
C GLN A 71 -16.04 -28.17 -11.72
N THR A 72 -16.09 -27.99 -10.41
CA THR A 72 -16.49 -29.02 -9.44
C THR A 72 -17.99 -28.97 -9.15
N GLY A 73 -18.51 -29.95 -8.43
CA GLY A 73 -19.92 -29.98 -8.05
C GLY A 73 -20.81 -30.86 -8.93
N LYS A 74 -22.01 -31.16 -8.43
CA LYS A 74 -23.02 -31.99 -9.09
C LYS A 74 -23.50 -31.42 -10.42
N LYS A 75 -23.52 -30.09 -10.57
CA LYS A 75 -23.96 -29.42 -11.81
C LYS A 75 -22.91 -29.45 -12.93
N SER A 76 -21.68 -29.83 -12.62
CA SER A 76 -20.57 -29.94 -13.57
C SER A 76 -20.45 -31.35 -14.17
N ARG A 77 -21.44 -32.21 -13.93
CA ARG A 77 -21.50 -33.52 -14.59
C ARG A 77 -21.71 -33.33 -16.08
N LEU A 78 -20.90 -34.03 -16.85
CA LEU A 78 -20.95 -34.02 -18.30
C LEU A 78 -21.84 -35.17 -18.77
N VAL A 79 -22.56 -34.92 -19.84
CA VAL A 79 -23.25 -35.94 -20.62
C VAL A 79 -22.71 -35.78 -22.02
N PHE A 80 -22.14 -36.85 -22.54
CA PHE A 80 -21.66 -36.91 -23.91
C PHE A 80 -22.71 -37.60 -24.76
N ASP A 81 -22.94 -37.03 -25.93
CA ASP A 81 -23.66 -37.64 -27.03
C ASP A 81 -22.64 -37.65 -28.16
N ASP A 82 -22.15 -38.84 -28.48
CA ASP A 82 -21.10 -39.09 -29.46
C ASP A 82 -21.66 -39.46 -30.85
N GLY A 83 -22.99 -39.40 -31.03
CA GLY A 83 -23.64 -39.75 -32.29
C GLY A 83 -23.28 -41.18 -32.72
N ASP A 84 -22.67 -41.31 -33.89
CA ASP A 84 -22.24 -42.59 -34.47
C ASP A 84 -20.75 -42.90 -34.22
N LEU A 85 -20.04 -42.11 -33.40
CA LEU A 85 -18.59 -42.26 -33.17
C LEU A 85 -18.21 -43.42 -32.21
N ASP A 86 -19.19 -44.00 -31.51
CA ASP A 86 -19.02 -45.15 -30.59
C ASP A 86 -17.85 -45.01 -29.59
N LEU A 87 -17.66 -43.81 -29.04
CA LEU A 87 -16.57 -43.45 -28.13
C LEU A 87 -16.73 -44.07 -26.73
N ASN A 88 -17.93 -44.58 -26.40
CA ASN A 88 -18.19 -45.42 -25.23
C ASN A 88 -17.62 -44.84 -23.91
N PHE A 89 -17.93 -43.58 -23.61
CA PHE A 89 -17.40 -42.92 -22.42
C PHE A 89 -17.80 -43.60 -21.11
N ALA A 90 -16.81 -43.93 -20.28
CA ALA A 90 -17.02 -44.40 -18.91
C ALA A 90 -16.82 -43.27 -17.89
N THR A 91 -17.71 -43.17 -16.89
CA THR A 91 -17.55 -42.19 -15.80
C THR A 91 -16.58 -42.73 -14.75
N ILE A 92 -15.36 -42.19 -14.71
CA ILE A 92 -14.35 -42.54 -13.70
C ILE A 92 -14.57 -41.81 -12.38
N ALA A 93 -14.92 -40.51 -12.45
CA ALA A 93 -15.18 -39.69 -11.27
C ALA A 93 -16.46 -38.87 -11.47
N LYS A 94 -17.41 -39.02 -10.54
CA LYS A 94 -18.70 -38.33 -10.61
C LYS A 94 -18.58 -36.97 -9.92
N GLY A 95 -18.84 -35.89 -10.65
CA GLY A 95 -18.96 -34.56 -10.06
C GLY A 95 -19.97 -34.56 -8.91
N GLN A 96 -19.54 -34.14 -7.72
CA GLN A 96 -20.37 -34.09 -6.53
C GLN A 96 -20.11 -32.79 -5.78
N ASN A 97 -21.15 -32.29 -5.11
CA ASN A 97 -20.99 -31.17 -4.22
C ASN A 97 -20.34 -31.65 -2.92
N ALA A 98 -19.51 -30.80 -2.31
CA ALA A 98 -19.13 -30.96 -0.93
C ALA A 98 -20.37 -30.82 -0.04
N ILE A 99 -20.39 -31.59 1.05
CA ILE A 99 -21.42 -31.50 2.09
C ILE A 99 -20.68 -31.36 3.42
N LEU A 100 -21.02 -30.33 4.18
CA LEU A 100 -20.47 -30.05 5.50
C LEU A 100 -21.61 -30.11 6.52
N ARG A 101 -21.40 -30.89 7.59
CA ARG A 101 -22.27 -30.88 8.76
C ARG A 101 -21.67 -29.95 9.82
N VAL A 102 -22.45 -28.97 10.25
CA VAL A 102 -22.05 -28.00 11.28
C VAL A 102 -22.89 -28.26 12.53
N GLY A 103 -22.25 -28.35 13.69
CA GLY A 103 -22.89 -28.70 14.95
C GLY A 103 -22.63 -30.16 15.38
N ALA A 104 -22.38 -30.33 16.68
CA ALA A 104 -22.12 -31.65 17.27
C ALA A 104 -23.42 -32.40 17.62
N ASP A 105 -24.45 -31.67 18.07
CA ASP A 105 -25.77 -32.22 18.42
C ASP A 105 -26.60 -32.47 17.15
N PRO A 106 -27.05 -33.72 16.89
CA PRO A 106 -27.95 -34.02 15.78
C PRO A 106 -29.23 -33.17 15.71
N ALA A 107 -29.73 -32.67 16.84
CA ALA A 107 -30.95 -31.87 16.88
C ALA A 107 -30.74 -30.41 16.43
N SER A 108 -29.52 -29.88 16.58
CA SER A 108 -29.17 -28.50 16.19
C SER A 108 -28.22 -28.42 15.00
N ALA A 109 -27.75 -29.57 14.50
CA ALA A 109 -26.84 -29.62 13.36
C ALA A 109 -27.57 -29.33 12.05
N PHE A 110 -26.88 -28.63 11.15
CA PHE A 110 -27.36 -28.37 9.79
C PHE A 110 -26.32 -28.80 8.76
N LEU A 111 -26.80 -29.12 7.55
CA LEU A 111 -25.99 -29.49 6.41
C LEU A 111 -25.91 -28.34 5.44
N ILE A 112 -24.70 -27.92 5.11
CA ILE A 112 -24.44 -26.99 4.01
C ILE A 112 -23.88 -27.78 2.84
N SER A 113 -24.24 -27.40 1.61
CA SER A 113 -23.65 -27.95 0.40
C SER A 113 -22.92 -26.86 -0.38
N SER A 114 -21.69 -27.14 -0.81
CA SER A 114 -20.91 -26.27 -1.70
C SER A 114 -20.55 -26.98 -2.99
N LYS A 115 -20.44 -26.21 -4.08
CA LYS A 115 -19.96 -26.75 -5.37
C LYS A 115 -18.47 -27.04 -5.32
N THR A 116 -17.72 -26.25 -4.54
CA THR A 116 -16.28 -26.38 -4.29
C THR A 116 -16.05 -26.96 -2.90
N ASN A 117 -14.78 -27.12 -2.53
CA ASN A 117 -14.39 -27.47 -1.16
C ASN A 117 -14.36 -26.25 -0.21
N ARG A 118 -14.74 -25.07 -0.70
CA ARG A 118 -14.85 -23.84 0.09
C ARG A 118 -16.30 -23.59 0.46
N PHE A 119 -16.53 -23.32 1.73
CA PHE A 119 -17.82 -22.94 2.28
C PHE A 119 -17.71 -21.52 2.82
N ASP A 120 -18.30 -20.58 2.11
CA ASP A 120 -18.30 -19.17 2.53
C ASP A 120 -19.44 -18.92 3.52
N GLY A 121 -19.16 -18.22 4.61
CA GLY A 121 -20.17 -17.80 5.59
C GLY A 121 -20.91 -18.97 6.26
N VAL A 122 -20.20 -20.05 6.62
CA VAL A 122 -20.76 -21.21 7.33
C VAL A 122 -21.45 -20.81 8.63
N VAL A 123 -20.80 -19.89 9.33
CA VAL A 123 -21.35 -19.06 10.40
C VAL A 123 -20.97 -17.62 10.02
N GLN A 124 -21.68 -16.62 10.53
CA GLN A 124 -21.37 -15.22 10.24
C GLN A 124 -19.89 -14.91 10.45
N GLY A 125 -19.21 -14.52 9.37
CA GLY A 125 -17.78 -14.19 9.38
C GLY A 125 -16.80 -15.37 9.33
N ILE A 126 -17.28 -16.60 9.11
CA ILE A 126 -16.42 -17.79 9.01
C ILE A 126 -16.54 -18.44 7.64
N ASP A 127 -15.41 -18.49 6.93
CA ASP A 127 -15.24 -19.31 5.74
C ASP A 127 -14.44 -20.56 6.11
N LEU A 128 -14.81 -21.71 5.53
CA LEU A 128 -14.15 -22.99 5.77
C LEU A 128 -13.74 -23.65 4.46
N ASP A 129 -12.46 -24.00 4.38
CA ASP A 129 -11.93 -24.87 3.32
C ASP A 129 -11.81 -26.30 3.85
N ILE A 130 -12.54 -27.24 3.24
CA ILE A 130 -12.45 -28.65 3.59
C ILE A 130 -11.37 -29.35 2.75
N THR A 131 -10.56 -30.17 3.40
CA THR A 131 -9.46 -30.89 2.74
C THR A 131 -9.78 -32.36 2.55
N ASN A 132 -10.33 -33.01 3.58
CA ASN A 132 -10.64 -34.43 3.60
C ASN A 132 -12.00 -34.69 4.24
N VAL A 133 -12.56 -35.88 3.97
CA VAL A 133 -13.75 -36.36 4.67
C VAL A 133 -13.39 -36.68 6.11
N GLY A 134 -14.07 -36.04 7.05
CA GLY A 134 -13.90 -36.30 8.48
C GLY A 134 -14.77 -37.48 8.93
N PHE A 135 -14.19 -38.40 9.70
CA PHE A 135 -14.90 -39.49 10.38
C PHE A 135 -15.24 -39.15 11.84
N SER A 136 -14.66 -38.07 12.37
CA SER A 136 -14.90 -37.52 13.69
C SER A 136 -15.19 -36.01 13.57
N ALA A 137 -15.83 -35.45 14.60
CA ALA A 137 -16.12 -34.01 14.64
C ALA A 137 -14.83 -33.21 14.84
N ALA A 138 -14.55 -32.28 13.93
CA ALA A 138 -13.49 -31.28 14.12
C ALA A 138 -14.00 -30.15 15.02
N LYS A 139 -13.24 -29.80 16.06
CA LYS A 139 -13.50 -28.61 16.88
C LYS A 139 -12.82 -27.41 16.23
N VAL A 140 -13.59 -26.37 15.92
CA VAL A 140 -13.08 -25.07 15.50
C VAL A 140 -13.31 -24.10 16.65
N GLU A 141 -12.24 -23.47 17.10
CA GLU A 141 -12.25 -22.48 18.18
C GLU A 141 -11.87 -21.12 17.60
N ILE A 142 -12.66 -20.11 17.94
CA ILE A 142 -12.48 -18.76 17.42
C ILE A 142 -12.01 -17.92 18.59
N GLU A 143 -10.78 -17.43 18.47
CA GLU A 143 -10.17 -16.59 19.48
C GLU A 143 -9.78 -15.25 18.86
N ALA A 144 -9.81 -14.20 19.68
CA ALA A 144 -9.32 -12.90 19.26
C ALA A 144 -7.81 -12.98 19.01
N ASN A 145 -7.36 -12.53 17.84
CA ASN A 145 -5.93 -12.43 17.53
C ASN A 145 -5.33 -11.20 18.24
N THR A 146 -4.95 -11.38 19.50
CA THR A 146 -4.32 -10.34 20.31
C THR A 146 -2.89 -10.04 19.87
N GLU A 147 -2.21 -11.00 19.24
CA GLU A 147 -0.82 -10.85 18.79
C GLU A 147 -0.68 -9.76 17.73
N SER A 148 -1.58 -9.73 16.75
CA SER A 148 -1.61 -8.66 15.74
C SER A 148 -1.81 -7.27 16.37
N ILE A 149 -2.58 -7.16 17.45
CA ILE A 149 -2.79 -5.89 18.15
C ILE A 149 -1.52 -5.45 18.87
N VAL A 150 -0.86 -6.37 19.58
CA VAL A 150 0.44 -6.11 20.24
C VAL A 150 1.48 -5.65 19.21
N ASN A 151 1.58 -6.35 18.08
CA ASN A 151 2.53 -6.00 17.02
C ASN A 151 2.24 -4.64 16.39
N ASN A 152 0.97 -4.28 16.18
CA ASN A 152 0.60 -2.96 15.69
C ASN A 152 1.03 -1.84 16.65
N LEU A 153 0.87 -2.03 17.97
CA LEU A 153 1.31 -1.04 18.95
C LEU A 153 2.83 -0.95 19.04
N LYS A 154 3.55 -2.08 18.94
CA LYS A 154 5.02 -2.08 18.85
C LYS A 154 5.52 -1.30 17.65
N ASN A 155 4.92 -1.53 16.49
CA ASN A 155 5.27 -0.81 15.26
C ASN A 155 5.04 0.70 15.42
N PHE A 156 3.90 1.09 15.99
CA PHE A 156 3.61 2.49 16.29
C PHE A 156 4.68 3.12 17.22
N ILE A 157 5.02 2.44 18.31
CA ILE A 157 6.04 2.88 19.26
C ILE A 157 7.41 3.01 18.58
N SER A 158 7.78 2.04 17.76
CA SER A 158 9.04 2.06 17.01
C SER A 158 9.11 3.26 16.04
N THR A 159 8.05 3.50 15.26
CA THR A 159 7.99 4.64 14.33
C THR A 159 8.01 5.99 15.08
N TYR A 160 7.31 6.10 16.21
CA TYR A 160 7.38 7.30 17.02
C TYR A 160 8.79 7.53 17.60
N ASN A 161 9.45 6.49 18.07
CA ASN A 161 10.81 6.59 18.60
C ASN A 161 11.80 7.03 17.49
N GLN A 162 11.67 6.47 16.28
CA GLN A 162 12.45 6.94 15.12
C GLN A 162 12.22 8.42 14.82
N PHE A 163 10.98 8.90 14.94
CA PHE A 163 10.67 10.33 14.79
C PHE A 163 11.38 11.20 15.83
N ILE A 164 11.39 10.76 17.11
CA ILE A 164 12.12 11.45 18.18
C ILE A 164 13.63 11.43 17.93
N ASP A 165 14.18 10.28 17.50
CA ASP A 165 15.61 10.13 17.20
C ASP A 165 16.04 11.07 16.06
N ILE A 166 15.26 11.16 14.98
CA ILE A 166 15.53 12.09 13.87
C ILE A 166 15.48 13.53 14.37
N GLY A 167 14.48 13.89 15.18
CA GLY A 167 14.38 15.23 15.76
C GLY A 167 15.58 15.57 16.64
N SER A 168 16.02 14.63 17.48
CA SER A 168 17.20 14.76 18.33
C SER A 168 18.47 14.93 17.48
N GLU A 169 18.67 14.09 16.47
CA GLU A 169 19.84 14.12 15.59
C GLU A 169 19.96 15.46 14.84
N LEU A 170 18.83 16.00 14.35
CA LEU A 170 18.82 17.26 13.61
C LEU A 170 19.01 18.48 14.51
N THR A 171 18.73 18.37 15.82
CA THR A 171 18.75 19.49 16.77
C THR A 171 19.90 19.43 17.78
N LYS A 172 20.66 18.32 17.84
CA LYS A 172 21.76 18.14 18.79
C LYS A 172 22.93 19.10 18.52
N PHE A 173 23.73 19.28 19.56
CA PHE A 173 25.06 19.86 19.48
C PHE A 173 26.07 18.79 19.88
N ASP A 174 26.98 18.46 18.99
CA ASP A 174 28.08 17.55 19.28
C ASP A 174 29.24 18.34 19.88
N THR A 175 29.47 18.15 21.17
CA THR A 175 30.56 18.81 21.92
C THR A 175 31.94 18.28 21.57
N GLU A 176 32.05 17.07 21.01
CA GLU A 176 33.34 16.46 20.64
C GLU A 176 33.81 16.99 19.29
N SER A 177 32.93 16.97 18.28
CA SER A 177 33.24 17.50 16.96
C SER A 177 33.02 19.02 16.83
N ASN A 178 32.42 19.63 17.85
CA ASN A 178 31.99 21.04 17.85
C ASN A 178 31.06 21.37 16.68
N GLN A 179 30.24 20.39 16.27
CA GLN A 179 29.31 20.48 15.15
C GLN A 179 27.88 20.59 15.64
N ARG A 180 27.11 21.44 14.95
CA ARG A 180 25.68 21.59 15.17
C ARG A 180 24.89 20.73 14.21
N GLY A 181 23.80 20.14 14.70
CA GLY A 181 22.74 19.65 13.84
C GLY A 181 22.18 20.78 12.98
N ILE A 182 21.73 20.46 11.78
CA ILE A 182 21.27 21.45 10.79
C ILE A 182 20.07 22.28 11.30
N LEU A 183 19.26 21.73 12.20
CA LEU A 183 18.10 22.38 12.83
C LEU A 183 18.37 22.74 14.29
N GLN A 184 19.63 22.85 14.73
CA GLN A 184 19.91 23.30 16.09
C GLN A 184 19.34 24.71 16.32
N GLY A 185 18.54 24.86 17.40
CA GLY A 185 17.87 26.11 17.74
C GLY A 185 16.57 26.36 16.96
N ASP A 186 16.18 25.43 16.08
CA ASP A 186 14.92 25.49 15.36
C ASP A 186 13.74 25.24 16.32
N THR A 187 12.85 26.23 16.42
CA THR A 187 11.68 26.16 17.32
C THR A 187 10.52 25.36 16.73
N PHE A 188 10.50 25.13 15.42
CA PHE A 188 9.49 24.35 14.74
C PHE A 188 9.64 22.86 15.10
N VAL A 189 10.86 22.31 15.06
CA VAL A 189 11.10 20.90 15.48
C VAL A 189 10.62 20.68 16.91
N LEU A 190 11.00 21.56 17.84
CA LEU A 190 10.58 21.48 19.24
C LEU A 190 9.05 21.58 19.40
N ARG A 191 8.38 22.42 18.60
CA ARG A 191 6.93 22.56 18.63
C ARG A 191 6.22 21.30 18.15
N VAL A 192 6.73 20.69 17.07
CA VAL A 192 6.16 19.45 16.51
C VAL A 192 6.35 18.29 17.48
N THR A 193 7.55 18.10 18.02
CA THR A 193 7.83 17.01 18.99
C THR A 193 6.98 17.16 20.25
N ASN A 194 6.87 18.37 20.80
CA ASN A 194 6.01 18.64 21.95
C ASN A 194 4.52 18.43 21.63
N ARG A 195 4.06 18.86 20.45
CA ARG A 195 2.66 18.64 20.05
C ARG A 195 2.33 17.15 19.96
N MET A 196 3.24 16.34 19.42
CA MET A 196 3.06 14.89 19.34
C MET A 196 3.09 14.24 20.73
N SER A 197 4.10 14.55 21.54
CA SER A 197 4.21 14.04 22.91
C SER A 197 2.98 14.40 23.76
N ASN A 198 2.50 15.64 23.66
CA ASN A 198 1.28 16.09 24.32
C ASN A 198 0.03 15.36 23.80
N ALA A 199 0.00 14.97 22.52
CA ALA A 199 -1.11 14.20 21.99
C ALA A 199 -1.10 12.78 22.60
N LEU A 200 0.06 12.15 22.75
CA LEU A 200 0.18 10.81 23.34
C LEU A 200 -0.14 10.76 24.85
N GLY A 201 0.21 11.82 25.58
CA GLY A 201 -0.01 11.93 27.02
C GLY A 201 -1.44 12.29 27.43
N LYS A 202 -2.34 12.55 26.47
CA LYS A 202 -3.73 12.91 26.76
C LYS A 202 -4.53 11.69 27.25
N ARG A 203 -5.60 12.01 27.99
CA ARG A 203 -6.65 11.04 28.28
C ARG A 203 -7.70 11.10 27.18
N PHE A 204 -8.18 9.94 26.77
CA PHE A 204 -9.13 9.71 25.68
C PHE A 204 -10.35 8.95 26.21
N GLY A 205 -11.46 9.00 25.46
CA GLY A 205 -12.74 8.38 25.85
C GLY A 205 -13.78 9.35 26.39
N ILE A 206 -14.95 8.81 26.78
CA ILE A 206 -16.13 9.56 27.23
C ILE A 206 -16.58 9.01 28.58
N GLY A 207 -16.10 9.60 29.69
CA GLY A 207 -16.60 9.31 31.04
C GLY A 207 -15.60 8.64 31.96
N ASN A 208 -16.01 7.55 32.62
CA ASN A 208 -15.25 6.81 33.64
C ASN A 208 -14.75 5.45 33.11
N GLU A 209 -14.30 5.37 31.85
CA GLU A 209 -13.71 4.13 31.35
C GLU A 209 -12.42 3.79 32.12
N THR A 210 -12.13 2.50 32.27
CA THR A 210 -10.90 2.03 32.94
C THR A 210 -9.66 2.35 32.11
N ILE A 211 -9.78 2.30 30.78
CA ILE A 211 -8.68 2.50 29.83
C ILE A 211 -8.88 3.86 29.15
N GLN A 212 -8.16 4.87 29.63
CA GLN A 212 -8.24 6.23 29.10
C GLN A 212 -6.91 6.79 28.61
N SER A 213 -5.81 6.05 28.75
CA SER A 213 -4.49 6.52 28.32
C SER A 213 -3.62 5.36 27.85
N LEU A 214 -2.63 5.66 27.02
CA LEU A 214 -1.61 4.69 26.63
C LEU A 214 -0.85 4.12 27.85
N SER A 215 -0.71 4.92 28.91
CA SER A 215 -0.10 4.48 30.16
C SER A 215 -0.91 3.41 30.90
N ALA A 216 -2.25 3.43 30.80
CA ALA A 216 -3.09 2.37 31.32
C ALA A 216 -2.80 1.04 30.60
N LEU A 217 -2.50 1.10 29.30
CA LEU A 217 -2.13 -0.05 28.47
C LEU A 217 -0.64 -0.45 28.59
N GLY A 218 0.11 0.15 29.51
CA GLY A 218 1.52 -0.20 29.75
C GLY A 218 2.53 0.55 28.91
N VAL A 219 2.14 1.60 28.17
CA VAL A 219 3.09 2.46 27.44
C VAL A 219 3.61 3.57 28.35
N ARG A 220 4.93 3.69 28.46
CA ARG A 220 5.59 4.72 29.28
C ARG A 220 6.46 5.62 28.42
N VAL A 221 6.54 6.88 28.81
CA VAL A 221 7.53 7.82 28.26
C VAL A 221 8.82 7.69 29.09
N GLY A 222 9.89 7.22 28.46
CA GLY A 222 11.24 7.14 29.00
C GLY A 222 12.04 8.42 28.81
N ALA A 223 13.37 8.30 28.92
CA ALA A 223 14.28 9.42 28.73
C ALA A 223 14.21 9.96 27.29
N GLY A 224 14.38 11.28 27.12
CA GLY A 224 14.36 11.92 25.80
C GLY A 224 13.00 11.89 25.08
N GLY A 225 11.93 11.47 25.75
CA GLY A 225 10.60 11.38 25.14
C GLY A 225 10.33 10.09 24.37
N ILE A 226 11.23 9.10 24.45
CA ILE A 226 11.11 7.77 23.84
C ILE A 226 10.01 6.96 24.54
N LEU A 227 9.23 6.19 23.79
CA LEU A 227 8.20 5.30 24.31
C LEU A 227 8.73 3.89 24.55
N GLU A 228 8.27 3.29 25.65
CA GLU A 228 8.52 1.91 26.05
C GLU A 228 7.20 1.19 26.30
N LEU A 229 7.11 -0.09 25.92
CA LEU A 229 5.92 -0.92 26.12
C LEU A 229 6.17 -1.99 27.19
N ASN A 230 5.28 -2.04 28.18
CA ASN A 230 5.09 -3.23 29.00
C ASN A 230 4.07 -4.16 28.31
N GLU A 231 4.58 -5.20 27.64
CA GLU A 231 3.74 -6.14 26.89
C GLU A 231 2.80 -6.95 27.78
N ASP A 232 3.26 -7.33 28.98
CA ASP A 232 2.46 -8.13 29.91
C ASP A 232 1.19 -7.39 30.34
N ARG A 233 1.29 -6.10 30.63
CA ARG A 233 0.14 -5.24 30.96
C ARG A 233 -0.83 -5.10 29.79
N LEU A 234 -0.31 -4.93 28.57
CA LEU A 234 -1.15 -4.85 27.38
C LEU A 234 -1.89 -6.18 27.16
N GLN A 235 -1.19 -7.31 27.28
CA GLN A 235 -1.78 -8.64 27.14
C GLN A 235 -2.83 -8.91 28.22
N GLU A 236 -2.61 -8.46 29.45
CA GLU A 236 -3.58 -8.57 30.54
C GLU A 236 -4.88 -7.82 30.20
N HIS A 237 -4.80 -6.57 29.74
CA HIS A 237 -5.97 -5.81 29.31
C HIS A 237 -6.66 -6.43 28.09
N LEU A 238 -5.90 -6.95 27.11
CA LEU A 238 -6.48 -7.63 25.95
C LEU A 238 -7.24 -8.91 26.32
N ARG A 239 -6.81 -9.62 27.38
CA ARG A 239 -7.49 -10.82 27.89
C ARG A 239 -8.73 -10.48 28.73
N ASN A 240 -8.61 -9.48 29.60
CA ASN A 240 -9.64 -9.17 30.60
C ASN A 240 -10.68 -8.15 30.13
N ASP A 241 -10.32 -7.25 29.20
CA ASP A 241 -11.17 -6.16 28.72
C ASP A 241 -10.86 -5.80 27.26
N PHE A 242 -11.05 -6.76 26.34
CA PHE A 242 -10.83 -6.55 24.92
C PHE A 242 -11.65 -5.38 24.34
N ASN A 243 -12.91 -5.24 24.78
CA ASN A 243 -13.79 -4.19 24.30
C ASN A 243 -13.31 -2.80 24.74
N GLY A 244 -12.86 -2.63 25.99
CA GLY A 244 -12.28 -1.38 26.45
C GLY A 244 -11.02 -0.99 25.68
N VAL A 245 -10.14 -1.95 25.36
CA VAL A 245 -8.97 -1.69 24.50
C VAL A 245 -9.41 -1.26 23.09
N LYS A 246 -10.38 -1.96 22.50
CA LYS A 246 -10.93 -1.63 21.18
C LYS A 246 -11.54 -0.23 21.16
N GLU A 247 -12.37 0.11 22.13
CA GLU A 247 -13.00 1.43 22.25
C GLU A 247 -11.94 2.52 22.41
N PHE A 248 -10.95 2.34 23.29
CA PHE A 248 -9.85 3.30 23.46
C PHE A 248 -9.17 3.65 22.12
N PHE A 249 -8.86 2.66 21.29
CA PHE A 249 -8.17 2.89 20.01
C PHE A 249 -9.09 3.37 18.88
N THR A 250 -10.31 2.84 18.79
CA THR A 250 -11.16 2.94 17.59
C THR A 250 -12.41 3.80 17.77
N GLN A 251 -12.66 4.31 18.97
CA GLN A 251 -13.82 5.17 19.21
C GLN A 251 -13.76 6.40 18.32
N LYS A 252 -14.85 6.63 17.60
CA LYS A 252 -14.96 7.77 16.69
C LYS A 252 -14.86 9.08 17.46
N ASP A 253 -14.13 10.05 16.91
CA ASP A 253 -13.93 11.42 17.39
C ASP A 253 -13.19 11.56 18.73
N THR A 254 -13.29 10.61 19.65
CA THR A 254 -12.74 10.68 21.01
C THR A 254 -11.68 9.63 21.30
N GLY A 255 -11.55 8.60 20.46
CA GLY A 255 -10.55 7.56 20.59
C GLY A 255 -9.13 8.06 20.28
N PHE A 256 -8.15 7.33 20.79
CA PHE A 256 -6.74 7.60 20.59
C PHE A 256 -6.39 7.67 19.09
N GLY A 257 -6.84 6.70 18.30
CA GLY A 257 -6.52 6.61 16.87
C GLY A 257 -6.96 7.86 16.11
N ASP A 258 -8.21 8.28 16.29
CA ASP A 258 -8.77 9.47 15.63
C ASP A 258 -8.07 10.75 16.06
N LYS A 259 -7.77 10.92 17.36
CA LYS A 259 -7.10 12.12 17.86
C LYS A 259 -5.65 12.24 17.42
N ILE A 260 -4.91 11.13 17.39
CA ILE A 260 -3.55 11.10 16.87
C ILE A 260 -3.56 11.32 15.36
N ASN A 261 -4.48 10.69 14.63
CA ASN A 261 -4.62 10.90 13.19
C ASN A 261 -4.92 12.36 12.86
N SER A 262 -5.86 13.00 13.56
CA SER A 262 -6.15 14.44 13.42
C SER A 262 -4.94 15.32 13.70
N THR A 263 -4.15 14.97 14.73
CA THR A 263 -2.90 15.68 15.05
C THR A 263 -1.88 15.53 13.93
N LEU A 264 -1.69 14.31 13.41
CA LEU A 264 -0.80 14.02 12.28
C LEU A 264 -1.24 14.79 11.04
N THR A 265 -2.51 14.72 10.65
CA THR A 265 -3.04 15.48 9.50
C THR A 265 -2.76 16.97 9.64
N SER A 266 -3.01 17.58 10.81
CA SER A 266 -2.73 19.01 11.02
C SER A 266 -1.24 19.39 10.92
N LEU A 267 -0.35 18.41 11.05
CA LEU A 267 1.08 18.60 10.87
C LEU A 267 1.49 18.38 9.40
N THR A 268 1.02 17.29 8.79
CA THR A 268 1.54 16.76 7.52
C THR A 268 0.68 17.07 6.29
N ASP A 269 -0.48 17.71 6.47
CA ASP A 269 -1.34 18.08 5.35
C ASP A 269 -0.57 18.89 4.29
N ILE A 270 -0.79 18.52 3.03
CA ILE A 270 -0.02 19.03 1.89
C ILE A 270 -0.41 20.47 1.50
N VAL A 271 -1.54 20.97 1.98
CA VAL A 271 -2.04 22.31 1.69
C VAL A 271 -1.81 23.21 2.90
N ASP A 272 -2.38 22.83 4.05
CA ASP A 272 -2.46 23.69 5.24
C ASP A 272 -1.69 23.14 6.46
N GLY A 273 -0.96 22.03 6.28
CA GLY A 273 -0.21 21.38 7.35
C GLY A 273 0.92 22.26 7.89
N SER A 274 1.25 22.08 9.16
CA SER A 274 2.32 22.84 9.83
C SER A 274 3.67 22.71 9.11
N PHE A 275 4.01 21.52 8.60
CA PHE A 275 5.23 21.32 7.80
C PHE A 275 5.19 22.01 6.44
N THR A 276 4.01 22.09 5.82
CA THR A 276 3.83 22.79 4.54
C THR A 276 3.98 24.30 4.74
N ASN A 277 3.40 24.84 5.79
CA ASN A 277 3.54 26.27 6.13
C ASN A 277 4.98 26.65 6.46
N GLU A 278 5.69 25.81 7.23
CA GLU A 278 7.11 26.04 7.52
C GLU A 278 7.95 26.04 6.23
N ARG A 279 7.72 25.06 5.34
CA ARG A 279 8.39 24.99 4.05
C ARG A 279 8.14 26.25 3.20
N ASN A 280 6.89 26.68 3.09
CA ASN A 280 6.52 27.86 2.31
C ASN A 280 7.15 29.14 2.88
N SER A 281 7.22 29.26 4.21
CA SER A 281 7.90 30.37 4.90
C SER A 281 9.39 30.38 4.59
N LEU A 282 10.06 29.23 4.67
CA LEU A 282 11.47 29.08 4.33
C LEU A 282 11.73 29.40 2.85
N THR A 283 10.89 28.92 1.93
CA THR A 283 10.98 29.25 0.50
C THR A 283 10.83 30.76 0.26
N SER A 284 9.85 31.40 0.89
CA SER A 284 9.66 32.85 0.77
C SER A 284 10.88 33.63 1.29
N SER A 285 11.47 33.19 2.39
CA SER A 285 12.69 33.79 2.93
C SER A 285 13.88 33.63 1.99
N ILE A 286 13.99 32.49 1.29
CA ILE A 286 15.03 32.25 0.28
C ILE A 286 14.83 33.21 -0.89
N ASP A 287 13.61 33.35 -1.39
CA ASP A 287 13.28 34.20 -2.53
C ASP A 287 13.59 35.68 -2.23
N THR A 288 13.13 36.20 -1.09
CA THR A 288 13.44 37.57 -0.65
C THR A 288 14.94 37.80 -0.47
N THR A 289 15.67 36.80 0.02
CA THR A 289 17.13 36.91 0.18
C THR A 289 17.83 36.96 -1.18
N ASN A 290 17.39 36.16 -2.14
CA ASN A 290 17.93 36.17 -3.50
C ASN A 290 17.68 37.49 -4.21
N GLU A 291 16.47 38.05 -4.09
CA GLU A 291 16.14 39.38 -4.63
C GLU A 291 17.09 40.46 -4.07
N ARG A 292 17.30 40.46 -2.74
CA ARG A 292 18.23 41.39 -2.10
C ARG A 292 19.68 41.21 -2.54
N ILE A 293 20.11 39.97 -2.79
CA ILE A 293 21.45 39.70 -3.34
C ILE A 293 21.60 40.34 -4.72
N GLU A 294 20.60 40.21 -5.59
CA GLU A 294 20.63 40.83 -6.92
C GLU A 294 20.65 42.36 -6.86
N GLU A 295 19.86 42.97 -5.98
CA GLU A 295 19.90 44.42 -5.77
C GLU A 295 21.28 44.90 -5.30
N LEU A 296 21.90 44.20 -4.35
CA LEU A 296 23.23 44.53 -3.85
C LEU A 296 24.30 44.38 -4.94
N LYS A 297 24.19 43.38 -5.82
CA LYS A 297 25.09 43.23 -6.98
C LYS A 297 25.01 44.44 -7.91
N ILE A 298 23.79 44.91 -8.22
CA ILE A 298 23.59 46.10 -9.05
C ILE A 298 24.25 47.33 -8.42
N LEU A 299 24.07 47.54 -7.11
CA LEU A 299 24.69 48.64 -6.38
C LEU A 299 26.23 48.56 -6.38
N LEU A 300 26.79 47.37 -6.20
CA LEU A 300 28.24 47.15 -6.23
C LEU A 300 28.83 47.46 -7.60
N GLU A 301 28.18 47.02 -8.69
CA GLU A 301 28.64 47.32 -10.05
C GLU A 301 28.54 48.81 -10.38
N SER A 302 27.47 49.50 -9.94
CA SER A 302 27.36 50.95 -10.09
C SER A 302 28.47 51.68 -9.34
N LYS A 303 28.77 51.28 -8.09
CA LYS A 303 29.85 51.86 -7.30
C LYS A 303 31.22 51.62 -7.95
N LYS A 304 31.46 50.42 -8.48
CA LYS A 304 32.69 50.08 -9.21
C LYS A 304 32.85 50.94 -10.46
N ALA A 305 31.80 51.10 -11.27
CA ALA A 305 31.82 51.94 -12.47
C ALA A 305 32.11 53.41 -12.12
N ARG A 306 31.52 53.94 -11.06
CA ARG A 306 31.81 55.30 -10.58
C ARG A 306 33.27 55.46 -10.16
N LEU A 307 33.78 54.56 -9.33
CA LEU A 307 35.17 54.60 -8.88
C LEU A 307 36.16 54.47 -10.04
N LEU A 308 35.86 53.65 -11.04
CA LEU A 308 36.68 53.52 -12.25
C LEU A 308 36.70 54.81 -13.07
N ASN A 309 35.56 55.50 -13.20
CA ASN A 309 35.50 56.81 -13.85
C ASN A 309 36.28 57.88 -13.08
N GLU A 310 36.17 57.91 -11.76
CA GLU A 310 36.95 58.83 -10.89
C GLU A 310 38.46 58.55 -11.03
N PHE A 311 38.86 57.28 -11.10
CA PHE A 311 40.25 56.89 -11.33
C PHE A 311 40.75 57.36 -12.70
N ILE A 312 40.01 57.11 -13.78
CA ILE A 312 40.37 57.55 -15.14
C ILE A 312 40.50 59.07 -15.22
N GLN A 313 39.60 59.82 -14.57
CA GLN A 313 39.68 61.29 -14.52
C GLN A 313 40.94 61.75 -13.77
N THR A 314 41.25 61.10 -12.65
CA THR A 314 42.45 61.41 -11.86
C THR A 314 43.72 61.15 -12.68
N GLU A 315 43.79 60.02 -13.40
CA GLU A 315 44.89 59.70 -14.31
C GLU A 315 45.03 60.73 -15.45
N SER A 316 43.91 61.16 -16.04
CA SER A 316 43.93 62.22 -17.08
C SER A 316 44.44 63.55 -16.53
N ILE A 317 44.05 63.92 -15.30
CA ILE A 317 44.54 65.13 -14.64
C ILE A 317 46.05 65.00 -14.38
N LEU A 318 46.52 63.85 -13.86
CA LEU A 318 47.93 63.58 -13.65
C LEU A 318 48.75 63.68 -14.94
N GLY A 319 48.31 63.03 -16.03
CA GLY A 319 48.98 63.14 -17.33
C GLY A 319 49.02 64.58 -17.86
N SER A 320 47.96 65.37 -17.63
CA SER A 320 47.95 66.80 -17.97
C SER A 320 48.94 67.61 -17.12
N LEU A 321 49.05 67.30 -15.83
CA LEU A 321 50.00 67.94 -14.91
C LEU A 321 51.45 67.58 -15.26
N GLU A 322 51.74 66.33 -15.63
CA GLU A 322 53.06 65.91 -16.12
C GLU A 322 53.44 66.60 -17.43
N THR A 323 52.48 66.73 -18.36
CA THR A 323 52.68 67.48 -19.60
C THR A 323 52.97 68.96 -19.32
N GLN A 324 52.22 69.58 -18.39
CA GLN A 324 52.47 70.95 -17.93
C GLN A 324 53.84 71.07 -17.25
N GLN A 325 54.24 70.12 -16.40
CA GLN A 325 55.54 70.11 -15.76
C GLN A 325 56.67 70.01 -16.78
N THR A 326 56.50 69.19 -17.82
CA THR A 326 57.47 69.04 -18.92
C THR A 326 57.57 70.32 -19.75
N ALA A 327 56.44 70.97 -20.07
CA ALA A 327 56.41 72.25 -20.77
C ALA A 327 57.12 73.36 -19.95
N LEU A 328 56.88 73.41 -18.64
CA LEU A 328 57.56 74.34 -17.73
C LEU A 328 59.07 74.07 -17.63
N ALA A 329 59.48 72.80 -17.63
CA ALA A 329 60.90 72.44 -17.68
C ALA A 329 61.57 72.86 -19.00
N GLY A 330 60.88 72.73 -20.13
CA GLY A 330 61.35 73.19 -21.44
C GLY A 330 61.55 74.72 -21.51
N ILE A 331 60.65 75.49 -20.90
CA ILE A 331 60.81 76.95 -20.78
C ILE A 331 62.07 77.30 -19.96
N LYS A 332 62.39 76.53 -18.93
CA LYS A 332 63.57 76.74 -18.07
C LYS A 332 64.90 76.49 -18.79
N SER A 333 64.92 75.67 -19.85
CA SER A 333 66.11 75.45 -20.69
C SER A 333 66.40 76.57 -21.69
N ILE A 334 65.48 77.51 -21.88
CA ILE A 334 65.74 78.76 -22.63
C ILE A 334 66.39 79.75 -21.66
N SER A 335 67.61 79.46 -21.21
CA SER A 335 68.45 80.47 -20.59
C SER A 335 69.02 81.37 -21.69
N VAL A 336 68.69 82.66 -21.62
CA VAL A 336 69.19 83.73 -22.48
C VAL A 336 70.71 83.62 -22.67
N PRO A 337 71.26 83.61 -23.90
CA PRO A 337 72.70 83.75 -24.09
C PRO A 337 73.11 85.13 -23.56
N SER A 338 74.04 85.14 -22.61
CA SER A 338 74.66 86.37 -22.10
C SER A 338 75.22 87.19 -23.26
N ARG A 339 74.77 88.44 -23.35
CA ARG A 339 75.35 89.49 -24.19
C ARG A 339 76.82 89.72 -23.88
#